data_AF-A0A672L7D3-F1
#
_entry.id   AF-A0A672L7D3-F1
#
_cell.length_a   1.000
_cell.length_b   1.000
_cell.length_c   1.000
_cell.angle_alpha   90.00
_cell.angle_beta   90.00
_cell.angle_gamma   90.00
#
_symmetry.space_group_name_H-M   'P 1'
#
loop_
_entity.id
_entity.type
_entity.pdbx_description
1 polymer ?
#
loop_
_entity_poly.entity_id
_entity_poly.type
_entity_poly.pdbx_seq_one_letter_code
_entity_poly.pdbx_strand_id
1 'polypeptide(L)'
;MYRWKGLRLLNRYFTNVFVKNYVGKLLDLSVFDIVHNRDQAFMGDNFTIFYSDKLGEYPYYGICCEPVYGGVPQNASLDRHLWKADNDLRTDIPDLVFHGLAVIDWEKWRPLWECNWDAKEIYWNGSRGGCVHTLPTHIFVQITTKRPGGLWGFYGFPCCYNYQYKKNETYTGECPSLEMKRNDKLVWLWNVSSTTLGRYIVNVTETAFLCSQTVCSSKGRCILGDPSGTAYLHLDPAEWSIVPRTKLPGSVSRGLSYVAHRRFRMVEGETSGFTASFRCQCFPDWEGEQCQKPVPVEPFT
;
A
#
# COMPACT_ATOMS: atom_id res chain seq x y z
N MET A 1 21.58 3.24 5.58
CA MET A 1 21.21 3.84 4.27
C MET A 1 19.72 4.15 4.33
N TYR A 2 19.34 5.35 4.78
CA TYR A 2 17.94 5.74 4.96
C TYR A 2 17.31 6.04 3.60
N ARG A 3 16.53 5.10 3.06
CA ARG A 3 15.71 5.31 1.86
C ARG A 3 14.24 5.25 2.23
N TRP A 4 13.71 6.37 2.71
CA TRP A 4 12.28 6.73 2.68
C TRP A 4 12.16 8.25 2.77
N LYS A 5 11.39 8.87 1.87
CA LYS A 5 11.14 10.32 1.86
C LYS A 5 9.64 10.59 1.70
N GLY A 6 8.85 10.03 2.61
CA GLY A 6 7.40 10.28 2.76
C GLY A 6 6.49 9.26 2.06
N LEU A 7 5.38 8.93 2.72
CA LEU A 7 4.32 8.03 2.21
C LEU A 7 2.99 8.79 2.11
N ARG A 8 2.32 8.74 0.95
CA ARG A 8 0.95 9.25 0.81
C ARG A 8 -0.04 8.08 0.92
N LEU A 9 -0.83 8.05 1.99
CA LEU A 9 -1.89 7.07 2.21
C LEU A 9 -3.12 7.78 2.77
N LEU A 10 -4.33 7.45 2.29
CA LEU A 10 -5.58 8.10 2.71
C LEU A 10 -5.53 9.64 2.65
N ASN A 11 -4.91 10.21 1.61
CA ASN A 11 -4.71 11.67 1.46
C ASN A 11 -3.88 12.37 2.53
N ARG A 12 -3.17 11.61 3.36
CA ARG A 12 -2.24 12.14 4.35
C ARG A 12 -0.81 11.90 3.88
N TYR A 13 0.00 12.96 3.92
CA TYR A 13 1.44 12.83 3.71
C TYR A 13 2.08 12.49 5.05
N PHE A 14 2.49 11.25 5.23
CA PHE A 14 3.22 10.85 6.43
C PHE A 14 4.70 11.16 6.25
N THR A 15 5.29 11.85 7.21
CA THR A 15 6.75 12.00 7.29
C THR A 15 7.33 11.06 8.32
N ASN A 16 8.43 10.39 7.97
CA ASN A 16 9.30 9.67 8.90
C ASN A 16 10.66 10.36 9.04
N VAL A 17 10.75 11.64 8.66
CA VAL A 17 12.01 12.41 8.66
C VAL A 17 12.21 13.09 10.02
N PHE A 18 13.38 12.82 10.61
CA PHE A 18 13.73 13.22 11.98
C PHE A 18 14.73 14.35 11.95
N VAL A 19 14.27 15.58 12.19
CA VAL A 19 15.15 16.76 12.15
C VAL A 19 15.44 17.29 13.56
N LYS A 20 14.53 17.09 14.53
CA LYS A 20 14.71 17.49 15.94
C LYS A 20 16.02 17.00 16.56
N ASN A 21 16.41 15.74 16.32
CA ASN A 21 17.65 15.19 16.88
C ASN A 21 18.93 15.72 16.23
N TYR A 22 18.82 16.33 15.03
CA TYR A 22 19.98 16.85 14.30
C TYR A 22 20.18 18.35 14.48
N VAL A 23 19.10 19.13 14.62
CA VAL A 23 19.18 20.60 14.76
C VAL A 23 18.59 21.12 16.08
N GLY A 24 18.14 20.24 16.98
CA GLY A 24 17.62 20.61 18.30
C GLY A 24 16.28 21.35 18.28
N LYS A 25 15.64 21.48 17.11
CA LYS A 25 14.41 22.24 16.91
C LYS A 25 13.35 21.39 16.21
N LEU A 26 12.09 21.54 16.64
CA LEU A 26 10.95 21.03 15.91
C LEU A 26 10.81 21.83 14.61
N LEU A 27 10.61 21.12 13.49
CA LEU A 27 10.25 21.78 12.25
C LEU A 27 8.79 22.20 12.29
N ASP A 28 8.48 23.43 11.88
CA ASP A 28 7.10 23.78 11.61
C ASP A 28 6.68 23.11 10.30
N LEU A 29 5.88 22.06 10.45
CA LEU A 29 5.31 21.32 9.33
C LEU A 29 3.87 21.74 9.04
N SER A 30 3.28 22.67 9.80
CA SER A 30 1.88 23.08 9.65
C SER A 30 1.55 23.70 8.28
N VAL A 31 2.55 24.28 7.63
CA VAL A 31 2.46 24.84 6.28
C VAL A 31 2.26 23.75 5.21
N PHE A 32 2.58 22.50 5.55
CA PHE A 32 2.39 21.34 4.70
C PHE A 32 1.32 20.46 5.34
N ASP A 33 0.41 19.86 4.57
CA ASP A 33 -0.56 18.86 5.07
C ASP A 33 0.12 17.52 5.40
N ILE A 34 1.21 17.58 6.18
CA ILE A 34 2.07 16.47 6.56
C ILE A 34 1.67 16.01 7.96
N VAL A 35 1.22 14.78 8.02
CA VAL A 35 0.99 14.08 9.28
C VAL A 35 2.33 13.62 9.85
N HIS A 36 2.58 14.05 11.09
CA HIS A 36 3.75 13.68 11.87
C HIS A 36 3.32 13.17 13.24
N ASN A 37 4.17 12.37 13.89
CA ASN A 37 3.92 11.95 15.27
C ASN A 37 4.03 13.13 16.24
N ARG A 38 3.45 12.97 17.43
CA ARG A 38 3.67 13.89 18.55
C ARG A 38 5.18 14.06 18.81
N ASP A 39 5.58 15.29 19.12
CA ASP A 39 6.99 15.69 19.33
C ASP A 39 7.93 15.40 18.16
N GLN A 40 7.37 15.10 16.98
CA GLN A 40 8.09 14.53 15.84
C GLN A 40 8.90 13.33 16.32
N ALA A 41 8.26 12.31 16.92
CA ALA A 41 8.86 11.04 17.40
C ALA A 41 8.89 9.93 16.34
N PHE A 42 9.93 9.07 16.32
CA PHE A 42 10.22 8.21 15.15
C PHE A 42 9.19 7.11 14.96
N MET A 43 8.71 6.59 16.07
CA MET A 43 7.57 5.70 16.19
C MET A 43 6.54 6.42 17.04
N GLY A 44 5.26 6.29 16.69
CA GLY A 44 4.22 7.04 17.38
C GLY A 44 2.82 6.83 16.83
N ASP A 45 1.95 7.74 17.26
CA ASP A 45 0.50 7.71 17.16
C ASP A 45 -0.04 7.81 15.73
N ASN A 46 0.71 8.40 14.81
CA ASN A 46 0.29 8.58 13.42
C ASN A 46 1.06 7.68 12.45
N PHE A 47 2.34 7.44 12.70
CA PHE A 47 3.22 6.66 11.83
C PHE A 47 4.21 5.86 12.66
N THR A 48 4.32 4.57 12.40
CA THR A 48 5.32 3.70 13.02
C THR A 48 5.91 2.79 11.95
N ILE A 49 7.24 2.76 11.86
CA ILE A 49 7.96 1.82 11.00
C ILE A 49 8.74 0.84 11.86
N PHE A 50 8.51 -0.44 11.62
CA PHE A 50 9.14 -1.55 12.33
C PHE A 50 10.27 -2.11 11.47
N TYR A 51 11.51 -1.71 11.77
CA TYR A 51 12.69 -2.37 11.23
C TYR A 51 12.82 -3.80 11.74
N SER A 52 13.78 -4.55 11.18
CA SER A 52 14.03 -5.96 11.50
C SER A 52 14.21 -6.29 12.99
N ASP A 53 14.65 -5.33 13.81
CA ASP A 53 14.90 -5.49 15.25
C ASP A 53 13.78 -4.90 16.13
N LYS A 54 12.70 -4.40 15.53
CA LYS A 54 11.64 -3.64 16.22
C LYS A 54 10.31 -4.35 16.34
N LEU A 55 10.15 -5.52 15.73
CA LEU A 55 8.89 -6.25 15.78
C LEU A 55 9.14 -7.74 15.78
N GLY A 56 9.04 -8.33 16.99
CA GLY A 56 9.22 -9.75 17.19
C GLY A 56 10.66 -10.22 16.97
N GLU A 57 10.83 -11.54 16.99
CA GLU A 57 12.10 -12.20 16.68
C GLU A 57 12.16 -12.53 15.19
N TYR A 58 12.40 -11.52 14.35
CA TYR A 58 12.46 -11.70 12.90
C TYR A 58 13.72 -12.50 12.52
N PRO A 59 13.62 -13.69 11.91
CA PRO A 59 14.78 -14.53 11.62
C PRO A 59 15.55 -14.03 10.40
N TYR A 60 16.88 -13.97 10.50
CA TYR A 60 17.77 -13.55 9.41
C TYR A 60 19.20 -14.05 9.62
N TYR A 61 20.02 -13.96 8.58
CA TYR A 61 21.47 -14.19 8.68
C TYR A 61 22.25 -12.89 8.94
N GLY A 62 23.03 -12.88 10.02
CA GLY A 62 23.86 -11.76 10.47
C GLY A 62 25.17 -11.62 9.70
N ILE A 63 26.12 -10.90 10.31
CA ILE A 63 27.49 -10.81 9.81
C ILE A 63 28.10 -12.23 9.84
N CYS A 64 28.92 -12.57 8.84
CA CYS A 64 29.53 -13.89 8.69
C CYS A 64 28.53 -15.06 8.59
N CYS A 65 27.31 -14.82 8.08
CA CYS A 65 26.31 -15.86 7.85
C CYS A 65 25.79 -16.54 9.13
N GLU A 66 25.93 -15.89 10.29
CA GLU A 66 25.43 -16.44 11.55
C GLU A 66 23.89 -16.41 11.62
N PRO A 67 23.22 -17.52 11.96
CA PRO A 67 21.77 -17.56 12.04
C PRO A 67 21.27 -16.80 13.27
N VAL A 68 20.49 -15.74 13.06
CA VAL A 68 19.78 -15.01 14.11
C VAL A 68 18.33 -15.49 14.14
N TYR A 69 17.86 -15.86 15.34
CA TYR A 69 16.55 -16.49 15.57
C TYR A 69 16.26 -17.68 14.63
N GLY A 70 17.29 -18.48 14.33
CA GLY A 70 17.18 -19.64 13.43
C GLY A 70 17.50 -19.35 11.97
N GLY A 71 17.75 -18.09 11.59
CA GLY A 71 18.22 -17.67 10.26
C GLY A 71 17.12 -17.65 9.19
N VAL A 72 16.27 -18.67 9.17
CA VAL A 72 15.14 -18.83 8.25
C VAL A 72 13.82 -18.98 9.01
N PRO A 73 12.68 -18.57 8.44
CA PRO A 73 11.38 -18.64 9.12
C PRO A 73 11.03 -20.02 9.68
N GLN A 74 11.29 -21.09 8.93
CA GLN A 74 10.96 -22.46 9.31
C GLN A 74 11.76 -23.01 10.50
N ASN A 75 12.86 -22.35 10.86
CA ASN A 75 13.70 -22.73 12.00
C ASN A 75 13.49 -21.79 13.21
N ALA A 76 12.63 -20.79 13.08
CA ALA A 76 12.33 -19.84 14.13
C ALA A 76 11.16 -20.32 15.00
N SER A 77 11.17 -19.97 16.29
CA SER A 77 10.02 -20.22 17.17
C SER A 77 8.93 -19.18 16.94
N LEU A 78 7.78 -19.64 16.43
CA LEU A 78 6.61 -18.78 16.22
C LEU A 78 6.10 -18.16 17.53
N ASP A 79 6.05 -18.96 18.60
CA ASP A 79 5.53 -18.48 19.90
C ASP A 79 6.40 -17.38 20.49
N ARG A 80 7.73 -17.54 20.43
CA ARG A 80 8.65 -16.50 20.87
C ARG A 80 8.53 -15.24 20.02
N HIS A 81 8.45 -15.40 18.70
CA HIS A 81 8.26 -14.28 17.80
C HIS A 81 6.99 -13.49 18.14
N LEU A 82 5.85 -14.17 18.30
CA LEU A 82 4.57 -13.55 18.62
C LEU A 82 4.55 -12.90 20.00
N TRP A 83 5.15 -13.56 21.00
CA TRP A 83 5.27 -12.99 22.35
C TRP A 83 6.10 -11.70 22.33
N LYS A 84 7.25 -11.71 21.66
CA LYS A 84 8.10 -10.53 21.51
C LYS A 84 7.39 -9.43 20.73
N ALA A 85 6.70 -9.78 19.65
CA ALA A 85 5.93 -8.82 18.86
C ALA A 85 4.80 -8.18 19.68
N ASP A 86 4.09 -8.93 20.53
CA ASP A 86 3.05 -8.36 21.41
C ASP A 86 3.63 -7.31 22.36
N ASN A 87 4.80 -7.58 22.95
CA ASN A 87 5.51 -6.64 23.81
C ASN A 87 6.00 -5.40 23.05
N ASP A 88 6.52 -5.59 21.84
CA ASP A 88 6.95 -4.49 20.97
C ASP A 88 5.78 -3.57 20.62
N LEU A 89 4.64 -4.15 20.23
CA LEU A 89 3.42 -3.38 19.95
C LEU A 89 2.90 -2.63 21.17
N ARG A 90 2.98 -3.19 22.38
CA ARG A 90 2.58 -2.48 23.61
C ARG A 90 3.48 -1.27 23.89
N THR A 91 4.73 -1.33 23.44
CA THR A 91 5.71 -0.27 23.65
C THR A 91 5.60 0.82 22.59
N ASP A 92 5.60 0.43 21.32
CA ASP A 92 5.72 1.35 20.19
C ASP A 92 4.36 1.87 19.70
N ILE A 93 3.30 1.10 19.88
CA ILE A 93 1.91 1.48 19.53
C ILE A 93 1.00 1.14 20.72
N PRO A 94 1.12 1.85 21.87
CA PRO A 94 0.39 1.51 23.09
C PRO A 94 -1.13 1.64 22.93
N ASP A 95 -1.59 2.50 22.02
CA ASP A 95 -3.00 2.68 21.71
C ASP A 95 -3.58 1.43 21.02
N LEU A 96 -4.51 0.74 21.68
CA LEU A 96 -5.20 -0.43 21.14
C LEU A 96 -6.14 -0.09 19.98
N VAL A 97 -6.63 1.15 19.93
CA VAL A 97 -7.44 1.69 18.83
C VAL A 97 -6.61 2.55 17.89
N PHE A 98 -5.33 2.22 17.72
CA PHE A 98 -4.46 2.89 16.75
C PHE A 98 -5.06 2.90 15.34
N HIS A 99 -5.12 4.08 14.74
CA HIS A 99 -5.59 4.31 13.36
C HIS A 99 -4.50 4.87 12.43
N GLY A 100 -3.26 4.93 12.92
CA GLY A 100 -2.12 5.41 12.16
C GLY A 100 -1.59 4.37 11.18
N LEU A 101 -0.50 4.73 10.50
CA LEU A 101 0.20 3.90 9.54
C LEU A 101 1.28 3.06 10.23
N ALA A 102 1.20 1.74 10.11
CA ALA A 102 2.17 0.80 10.64
C ALA A 102 2.87 0.04 9.50
N VAL A 103 4.14 0.35 9.27
CA VAL A 103 4.94 -0.20 8.16
C VAL A 103 5.91 -1.23 8.71
N ILE A 104 5.85 -2.47 8.22
CA ILE A 104 6.84 -3.50 8.52
C ILE A 104 7.94 -3.45 7.47
N ASP A 105 9.16 -3.14 7.91
CA ASP A 105 10.33 -3.01 7.06
C ASP A 105 11.25 -4.23 7.20
N TRP A 106 10.73 -5.37 6.73
CA TRP A 106 11.43 -6.66 6.74
C TRP A 106 12.04 -6.95 5.38
N GLU A 107 13.30 -6.57 5.22
CA GLU A 107 14.00 -6.66 3.93
C GLU A 107 14.99 -7.83 3.81
N LYS A 108 15.17 -8.67 4.85
CA LYS A 108 16.25 -9.66 4.85
C LYS A 108 15.99 -10.78 3.84
N TRP A 109 14.78 -11.33 3.84
CA TRP A 109 14.33 -12.36 2.88
C TRP A 109 13.01 -11.96 2.22
N ARG A 110 12.68 -12.61 1.10
CA ARG A 110 11.41 -12.46 0.37
C ARG A 110 10.50 -13.66 0.63
N PRO A 111 9.17 -13.47 0.70
CA PRO A 111 8.23 -14.55 0.96
C PRO A 111 8.10 -15.54 -0.21
N LEU A 112 8.42 -15.12 -1.43
CA LEU A 112 8.52 -16.01 -2.59
C LEU A 112 9.94 -16.55 -2.70
N TRP A 113 10.04 -17.87 -2.78
CA TRP A 113 11.31 -18.58 -2.93
C TRP A 113 12.15 -18.00 -4.07
N GLU A 114 11.56 -17.84 -5.25
CA GLU A 114 12.24 -17.42 -6.47
C GLU A 114 12.76 -15.97 -6.41
N CYS A 115 12.35 -15.18 -5.42
CA CYS A 115 12.74 -13.78 -5.23
C CYS A 115 13.93 -13.60 -4.26
N ASN A 116 14.52 -14.68 -3.73
CA ASN A 116 15.68 -14.64 -2.83
C ASN A 116 17.01 -14.81 -3.59
N TRP A 117 17.23 -13.99 -4.62
CA TRP A 117 18.45 -13.97 -5.44
C TRP A 117 19.52 -13.00 -4.90
N ASP A 118 20.72 -13.01 -5.50
CA ASP A 118 21.92 -12.25 -5.10
C ASP A 118 22.31 -12.47 -3.63
N ALA A 119 22.42 -11.40 -2.84
CA ALA A 119 22.77 -11.46 -1.42
C ALA A 119 21.74 -12.23 -0.57
N LYS A 120 20.58 -12.63 -1.14
CA LYS A 120 19.54 -13.42 -0.48
C LYS A 120 19.63 -14.92 -0.79
N GLU A 121 20.58 -15.37 -1.61
CA GLU A 121 20.76 -16.80 -1.91
C GLU A 121 21.08 -17.63 -0.67
N ILE A 122 21.64 -17.01 0.37
CA ILE A 122 21.87 -17.64 1.68
C ILE A 122 20.59 -18.24 2.27
N TYR A 123 19.42 -17.66 1.99
CA TYR A 123 18.13 -18.20 2.45
C TYR A 123 17.74 -19.47 1.69
N TRP A 124 18.18 -19.64 0.44
CA TRP A 124 18.05 -20.93 -0.24
C TRP A 124 18.94 -21.98 0.43
N ASN A 125 20.21 -21.65 0.68
CA ASN A 125 21.16 -22.57 1.28
C ASN A 125 20.72 -23.01 2.69
N GLY A 126 20.30 -22.05 3.52
CA GLY A 126 19.80 -22.32 4.86
C GLY A 126 18.49 -23.11 4.90
N SER A 127 17.68 -23.06 3.84
CA SER A 127 16.39 -23.75 3.77
C SER A 127 16.47 -25.16 3.21
N ARG A 128 17.55 -25.51 2.51
CA ARG A 128 17.75 -26.86 1.92
C ARG A 128 17.81 -27.99 2.96
N GLY A 129 17.88 -27.67 4.26
CA GLY A 129 17.78 -28.62 5.37
C GLY A 129 16.36 -28.86 5.93
N GLY A 130 15.31 -28.19 5.43
CA GLY A 130 13.93 -28.40 5.91
C GLY A 130 12.88 -27.56 5.19
N CYS A 131 11.85 -28.22 4.63
CA CYS A 131 10.70 -27.58 3.98
C CYS A 131 9.56 -27.34 4.98
N VAL A 132 9.29 -26.08 5.34
CA VAL A 132 7.98 -25.67 5.90
C VAL A 132 7.56 -24.36 5.25
N HIS A 133 6.40 -24.36 4.58
CA HIS A 133 5.95 -23.28 3.70
C HIS A 133 5.09 -22.19 4.39
N THR A 134 4.88 -22.24 5.70
CA THR A 134 3.66 -21.63 6.29
C THR A 134 3.83 -20.44 7.24
N LEU A 135 5.05 -19.98 7.56
CA LEU A 135 5.20 -19.00 8.66
C LEU A 135 4.85 -17.53 8.36
N PRO A 136 5.19 -16.92 7.21
CA PRO A 136 5.03 -15.47 7.03
C PRO A 136 3.58 -14.98 7.13
N THR A 137 2.63 -15.79 6.66
CA THR A 137 1.20 -15.46 6.67
C THR A 137 0.62 -15.46 8.08
N HIS A 138 0.87 -16.52 8.86
CA HIS A 138 0.33 -16.64 10.22
C HIS A 138 0.87 -15.55 11.16
N ILE A 139 2.16 -15.23 11.05
CA ILE A 139 2.79 -14.16 11.83
C ILE A 139 2.09 -12.83 11.57
N PHE A 140 1.98 -12.44 10.31
CA PHE A 140 1.43 -11.13 9.96
C PHE A 140 -0.04 -10.99 10.34
N VAL A 141 -0.87 -12.01 10.11
CA VAL A 141 -2.28 -12.01 10.54
C VAL A 141 -2.39 -11.76 12.04
N GLN A 142 -1.61 -12.48 12.86
CA GLN A 142 -1.72 -12.34 14.30
C GLN A 142 -1.26 -10.97 14.77
N ILE A 143 -0.18 -10.43 14.22
CA ILE A 143 0.32 -9.09 14.57
C ILE A 143 -0.73 -8.01 14.24
N THR A 144 -1.29 -8.02 13.02
CA THR A 144 -2.23 -6.97 12.60
C THR A 144 -3.54 -7.01 13.39
N THR A 145 -4.00 -8.19 13.84
CA THR A 145 -5.21 -8.30 14.69
C THR A 145 -5.06 -7.65 16.06
N LYS A 146 -3.84 -7.41 16.55
CA LYS A 146 -3.60 -6.73 17.83
C LYS A 146 -3.88 -5.23 17.77
N ARG A 147 -3.87 -4.63 16.56
CA ARG A 147 -4.19 -3.22 16.29
C ARG A 147 -5.09 -3.14 15.06
N PRO A 148 -6.37 -3.52 15.20
CA PRO A 148 -7.26 -3.73 14.06
C PRO A 148 -7.62 -2.44 13.30
N GLY A 149 -7.46 -1.27 13.93
CA GLY A 149 -7.63 0.04 13.27
C GLY A 149 -6.43 0.49 12.45
N GLY A 150 -5.25 -0.14 12.65
CA GLY A 150 -3.99 0.29 12.05
C GLY A 150 -3.94 0.03 10.55
N LEU A 151 -3.29 0.93 9.82
CA LEU A 151 -3.00 0.75 8.40
C LEU A 151 -1.71 -0.06 8.27
N TRP A 152 -1.82 -1.38 8.20
CA TRP A 152 -0.67 -2.27 8.12
C TRP A 152 -0.20 -2.52 6.68
N GLY A 153 1.11 -2.45 6.46
CA GLY A 153 1.72 -2.79 5.18
C GLY A 153 3.18 -3.21 5.31
N PHE A 154 3.66 -3.98 4.34
CA PHE A 154 5.09 -4.28 4.22
C PHE A 154 5.75 -3.29 3.28
N TYR A 155 6.88 -2.75 3.71
CA TYR A 155 7.70 -1.96 2.81
C TYR A 155 8.25 -2.81 1.66
N GLY A 156 8.26 -2.20 0.46
CA GLY A 156 8.80 -2.80 -0.75
C GLY A 156 7.85 -3.76 -1.47
N PHE A 157 6.61 -3.91 -1.02
CA PHE A 157 5.60 -4.78 -1.65
C PHE A 157 4.41 -4.00 -2.22
N PRO A 158 3.89 -4.36 -3.41
CA PRO A 158 4.43 -5.35 -4.35
C PRO A 158 5.74 -4.90 -5.01
N CYS A 159 6.63 -5.86 -5.29
CA CYS A 159 7.84 -5.59 -6.05
C CYS A 159 7.52 -5.60 -7.56
N CYS A 160 7.96 -4.58 -8.28
CA CYS A 160 7.79 -4.48 -9.74
C CYS A 160 9.04 -4.91 -10.53
N TYR A 161 10.24 -4.75 -9.95
CA TYR A 161 11.54 -5.04 -10.57
C TYR A 161 11.73 -4.46 -12.00
N ASN A 162 11.09 -3.33 -12.32
CA ASN A 162 11.19 -2.63 -13.61
C ASN A 162 12.45 -1.75 -13.72
N TYR A 163 13.60 -2.20 -13.21
CA TYR A 163 14.82 -1.38 -13.12
C TYR A 163 15.58 -1.18 -14.44
N GLN A 164 15.00 -1.57 -15.57
CA GLN A 164 15.66 -1.57 -16.89
C GLN A 164 15.57 -0.23 -17.62
N TYR A 165 15.13 0.84 -16.95
CA TYR A 165 14.93 2.19 -17.50
C TYR A 165 16.17 2.83 -18.16
N LYS A 166 17.39 2.41 -17.79
CA LYS A 166 18.64 2.90 -18.42
C LYS A 166 19.07 2.09 -19.65
N LYS A 167 18.48 0.92 -19.86
CA LYS A 167 18.90 -0.04 -20.90
C LYS A 167 17.89 -0.15 -22.04
N ASN A 168 16.73 0.49 -21.91
CA ASN A 168 15.64 0.36 -22.87
C ASN A 168 15.14 1.75 -23.28
N GLU A 169 15.31 2.10 -24.55
CA GLU A 169 14.77 3.34 -25.14
C GLU A 169 13.24 3.33 -25.18
N THR A 170 12.61 2.14 -25.13
CA THR A 170 11.15 1.93 -25.07
C THR A 170 10.68 1.52 -23.67
N TYR A 171 11.25 2.13 -22.62
CA TYR A 171 10.83 1.86 -21.24
C TYR A 171 9.42 2.41 -20.97
N THR A 172 8.45 1.51 -20.75
CA THR A 172 7.04 1.85 -20.50
C THR A 172 6.73 2.15 -19.04
N GLY A 173 7.62 1.76 -18.11
CA GLY A 173 7.35 1.79 -16.68
C GLY A 173 6.56 0.60 -16.15
N GLU A 174 6.11 -0.31 -17.03
CA GLU A 174 5.33 -1.49 -16.63
C GLU A 174 6.18 -2.53 -15.90
N CYS A 175 5.55 -3.30 -15.01
CA CYS A 175 6.19 -4.44 -14.37
C CYS A 175 6.31 -5.59 -15.38
N PRO A 176 7.43 -6.34 -15.38
CA PRO A 176 7.52 -7.55 -16.18
C PRO A 176 6.39 -8.52 -15.84
N SER A 177 5.83 -9.19 -16.86
CA SER A 177 4.70 -10.11 -16.71
C SER A 177 4.98 -11.25 -15.71
N LEU A 178 6.24 -11.67 -15.59
CA LEU A 178 6.68 -12.63 -14.58
C LEU A 178 6.50 -12.10 -13.16
N GLU A 179 6.81 -10.83 -12.92
CA GLU A 179 6.68 -10.20 -11.60
C GLU A 179 5.21 -9.98 -11.23
N MET A 180 4.36 -9.65 -12.20
CA MET A 180 2.91 -9.62 -11.99
C MET A 180 2.38 -10.99 -11.55
N LYS A 181 2.74 -12.07 -12.27
CA LYS A 181 2.38 -13.45 -11.89
C LYS A 181 2.90 -13.87 -10.52
N ARG A 182 4.08 -13.38 -10.12
CA ARG A 182 4.64 -13.60 -8.78
C ARG A 182 3.83 -12.86 -7.71
N ASN A 183 3.50 -11.59 -7.96
CA ASN A 183 2.64 -10.81 -7.07
C ASN A 183 1.24 -11.42 -6.91
N ASP A 184 0.71 -12.10 -7.93
CA ASP A 184 -0.55 -12.86 -7.84
C ASP A 184 -0.46 -14.04 -6.85
N LYS A 185 0.73 -14.61 -6.62
CA LYS A 185 0.94 -15.65 -5.58
C LYS A 185 0.91 -15.07 -4.16
N LEU A 186 1.03 -13.75 -4.01
CA LEU A 186 1.06 -13.04 -2.72
C LEU A 186 -0.31 -12.50 -2.31
N VAL A 187 -1.41 -13.04 -2.85
CA VAL A 187 -2.78 -12.67 -2.47
C VAL A 187 -3.02 -12.74 -0.95
N TRP A 188 -2.36 -13.67 -0.25
CA TRP A 188 -2.43 -13.71 1.21
C TRP A 188 -1.88 -12.42 1.86
N LEU A 189 -0.78 -11.87 1.35
CA LEU A 189 -0.17 -10.64 1.86
C LEU A 189 -1.10 -9.45 1.63
N TRP A 190 -1.70 -9.41 0.44
CA TRP A 190 -2.68 -8.40 0.06
C TRP A 190 -3.94 -8.51 0.90
N ASN A 191 -4.43 -9.72 1.20
CA ASN A 191 -5.61 -9.94 2.02
C ASN A 191 -5.41 -9.51 3.48
N VAL A 192 -4.21 -9.65 4.01
CA VAL A 192 -3.94 -9.24 5.40
C VAL A 192 -3.67 -7.75 5.51
N SER A 193 -3.08 -7.12 4.49
CA SER A 193 -3.07 -5.65 4.36
C SER A 193 -4.44 -5.07 3.93
N SER A 194 -5.36 -5.92 3.44
CA SER A 194 -6.59 -5.49 2.75
C SER A 194 -7.64 -4.84 3.63
N THR A 195 -7.62 -5.02 4.95
CA THR A 195 -8.72 -4.49 5.79
C THR A 195 -8.84 -2.98 5.67
N THR A 196 -7.72 -2.26 5.54
CA THR A 196 -7.75 -0.81 5.34
C THR A 196 -7.10 -0.38 4.02
N LEU A 197 -6.00 -1.01 3.59
CA LEU A 197 -5.43 -0.72 2.27
C LEU A 197 -6.33 -1.22 1.14
N GLY A 198 -6.94 -2.40 1.29
CA GLY A 198 -7.86 -2.95 0.30
C GLY A 198 -9.15 -2.12 0.20
N ARG A 199 -9.68 -1.65 1.34
CA ARG A 199 -10.79 -0.68 1.34
C ARG A 199 -10.39 0.63 0.65
N TYR A 200 -9.20 1.15 0.93
CA TYR A 200 -8.73 2.36 0.28
C TYR A 200 -8.52 2.19 -1.22
N ILE A 201 -7.92 1.07 -1.66
CA ILE A 201 -7.74 0.76 -3.08
C ILE A 201 -9.09 0.77 -3.77
N VAL A 202 -10.08 0.05 -3.23
CA VAL A 202 -11.45 0.05 -3.78
C VAL A 202 -12.04 1.46 -3.80
N ASN A 203 -11.82 2.26 -2.74
CA ASN A 203 -12.27 3.65 -2.69
C ASN A 203 -11.72 4.45 -3.87
N VAL A 204 -10.39 4.51 -4.03
CA VAL A 204 -9.76 5.34 -5.08
C VAL A 204 -10.01 4.81 -6.48
N THR A 205 -10.02 3.48 -6.68
CA THR A 205 -10.24 2.89 -8.01
C THR A 205 -11.68 3.05 -8.47
N GLU A 206 -12.65 2.81 -7.58
CA GLU A 206 -14.06 2.98 -7.91
C GLU A 206 -14.37 4.45 -8.21
N THR A 207 -13.81 5.37 -7.43
CA THR A 207 -14.00 6.80 -7.68
C THR A 207 -13.36 7.24 -8.99
N ALA A 208 -12.16 6.75 -9.30
CA ALA A 208 -11.52 7.04 -10.58
C ALA A 208 -12.37 6.56 -11.77
N PHE A 209 -12.95 5.37 -11.65
CA PHE A 209 -13.87 4.83 -12.64
C PHE A 209 -15.14 5.70 -12.78
N LEU A 210 -15.82 5.99 -11.66
CA LEU A 210 -17.04 6.81 -11.66
C LEU A 210 -16.80 8.22 -12.19
N CYS A 211 -15.68 8.85 -11.84
CA CYS A 211 -15.35 10.17 -12.35
C CYS A 211 -15.04 10.14 -13.85
N SER A 212 -14.24 9.16 -14.31
CA SER A 212 -14.01 8.97 -15.75
C SER A 212 -15.32 8.80 -16.50
N GLN A 213 -16.24 7.99 -15.97
CA GLN A 213 -17.54 7.73 -16.56
C GLN A 213 -18.45 8.97 -16.60
N THR A 214 -18.56 9.68 -15.49
CA THR A 214 -19.55 10.77 -15.31
C THR A 214 -19.06 12.13 -15.78
N VAL A 215 -17.76 12.42 -15.65
CA VAL A 215 -17.17 13.73 -15.98
C VAL A 215 -16.46 13.69 -17.33
N CYS A 216 -15.82 12.56 -17.67
CA CYS A 216 -14.94 12.47 -18.85
C CYS A 216 -15.45 11.50 -19.91
N SER A 217 -16.76 11.22 -19.95
CA SER A 217 -17.42 10.38 -20.96
C SER A 217 -16.81 8.97 -21.10
N SER A 218 -16.14 8.44 -20.08
CA SER A 218 -15.29 7.23 -20.12
C SER A 218 -14.11 7.29 -21.10
N LYS A 219 -13.76 8.48 -21.59
CA LYS A 219 -12.72 8.76 -22.60
C LYS A 219 -11.60 9.65 -22.08
N GLY A 220 -11.55 9.87 -20.77
CA GLY A 220 -10.48 10.59 -20.12
C GLY A 220 -10.36 10.23 -18.65
N ARG A 221 -9.27 10.68 -18.04
CA ARG A 221 -9.04 10.58 -16.59
C ARG A 221 -9.32 11.93 -15.94
N CYS A 222 -9.90 11.90 -14.75
CA CYS A 222 -10.09 13.09 -13.95
C CYS A 222 -8.76 13.56 -13.35
N ILE A 223 -8.50 14.86 -13.46
CA ILE A 223 -7.39 15.56 -12.82
C ILE A 223 -7.95 16.76 -12.05
N LEU A 224 -7.22 17.24 -11.05
CA LEU A 224 -7.62 18.46 -10.34
C LEU A 224 -7.82 19.62 -11.32
N GLY A 225 -8.96 20.30 -11.18
CA GLY A 225 -9.25 21.53 -11.93
C GLY A 225 -8.33 22.67 -11.51
N ASP A 226 -8.20 22.87 -10.19
CA ASP A 226 -7.28 23.83 -9.57
C ASP A 226 -6.03 23.11 -9.03
N PRO A 227 -4.82 23.39 -9.55
CA PRO A 227 -3.57 22.84 -9.04
C PRO A 227 -3.28 23.14 -7.56
N SER A 228 -3.89 24.19 -7.01
CA SER A 228 -3.80 24.57 -5.58
C SER A 228 -4.93 23.99 -4.72
N GLY A 229 -5.89 23.30 -5.34
CA GLY A 229 -7.00 22.67 -4.66
C GLY A 229 -6.59 21.47 -3.81
N THR A 230 -7.33 21.24 -2.72
CA THR A 230 -7.14 20.10 -1.81
C THR A 230 -8.08 18.93 -2.10
N ALA A 231 -8.77 18.94 -3.26
CA ALA A 231 -9.75 17.92 -3.60
C ALA A 231 -9.09 16.58 -3.97
N TYR A 232 -9.74 15.49 -3.54
CA TYR A 232 -9.26 14.13 -3.75
C TYR A 232 -10.32 13.23 -4.33
N LEU A 233 -9.89 12.29 -5.16
CA LEU A 233 -10.78 11.40 -5.91
C LEU A 233 -11.19 10.18 -5.06
N HIS A 234 -12.04 10.42 -4.07
CA HIS A 234 -12.60 9.40 -3.17
C HIS A 234 -14.13 9.29 -3.28
N LEU A 235 -14.65 8.12 -2.94
CA LEU A 235 -16.07 7.84 -2.80
C LEU A 235 -16.58 8.63 -1.62
N ASP A 236 -17.71 9.29 -1.80
CA ASP A 236 -18.41 9.95 -0.70
C ASP A 236 -18.87 8.89 0.32
N PRO A 237 -18.40 8.96 1.58
CA PRO A 237 -18.80 8.00 2.62
C PRO A 237 -20.29 8.08 2.98
N ALA A 238 -20.98 9.17 2.64
CA ALA A 238 -22.44 9.30 2.78
C ALA A 238 -23.19 8.44 1.76
N GLU A 239 -22.66 8.31 0.54
CA GLU A 239 -23.27 7.59 -0.58
C GLU A 239 -22.81 6.14 -0.69
N TRP A 240 -21.56 5.87 -0.31
CA TRP A 240 -20.90 4.59 -0.55
C TRP A 240 -20.41 3.96 0.75
N SER A 241 -20.37 2.63 0.72
CA SER A 241 -19.78 1.80 1.76
C SER A 241 -18.88 0.77 1.10
N ILE A 242 -17.76 0.44 1.73
CA ILE A 242 -16.84 -0.57 1.18
C ILE A 242 -16.97 -1.82 2.04
N VAL A 243 -17.54 -2.87 1.44
CA VAL A 243 -17.95 -4.08 2.16
C VAL A 243 -17.12 -5.28 1.72
N PRO A 244 -16.83 -6.24 2.63
CA PRO A 244 -16.21 -7.50 2.26
C PRO A 244 -17.09 -8.26 1.27
N ARG A 245 -16.50 -8.77 0.17
CA ARG A 245 -17.22 -9.53 -0.86
C ARG A 245 -17.86 -10.80 -0.30
N THR A 246 -17.25 -11.42 0.72
CA THR A 246 -17.77 -12.60 1.42
C THR A 246 -19.12 -12.39 2.09
N LYS A 247 -19.53 -11.13 2.32
CA LYS A 247 -20.85 -10.79 2.88
C LYS A 247 -21.95 -10.64 1.83
N LEU A 248 -21.64 -10.78 0.53
CA LEU A 248 -22.62 -10.65 -0.55
C LEU A 248 -23.15 -12.02 -1.01
N PRO A 249 -24.47 -12.17 -1.20
CA PRO A 249 -25.06 -13.41 -1.69
C PRO A 249 -24.66 -13.69 -3.14
N GLY A 250 -24.23 -14.92 -3.45
CA GLY A 250 -23.86 -15.36 -4.81
C GLY A 250 -22.41 -15.10 -5.25
N SER A 251 -21.50 -14.79 -4.32
CA SER A 251 -20.10 -14.44 -4.62
C SER A 251 -19.30 -15.60 -5.25
N VAL A 252 -18.88 -15.43 -6.51
CA VAL A 252 -17.79 -16.20 -7.14
C VAL A 252 -16.45 -15.64 -6.66
N SER A 253 -15.51 -16.52 -6.25
CA SER A 253 -14.22 -16.20 -5.61
C SER A 253 -13.18 -15.47 -6.49
N ARG A 254 -13.57 -14.88 -7.62
CA ARG A 254 -12.66 -14.14 -8.52
C ARG A 254 -12.84 -12.63 -8.33
N GLY A 255 -11.76 -11.94 -7.94
CA GLY A 255 -11.71 -10.47 -7.84
C GLY A 255 -11.27 -9.96 -6.46
N LEU A 256 -11.29 -8.63 -6.28
CA LEU A 256 -10.90 -7.96 -5.03
C LEU A 256 -11.77 -8.40 -3.83
N SER A 257 -11.14 -8.53 -2.67
CA SER A 257 -11.76 -8.97 -1.40
C SER A 257 -12.79 -7.98 -0.83
N TYR A 258 -12.78 -6.74 -1.30
CA TYR A 258 -13.74 -5.68 -0.97
C TYR A 258 -14.42 -5.17 -2.23
N VAL A 259 -15.64 -4.65 -2.08
CA VAL A 259 -16.39 -4.01 -3.16
C VAL A 259 -17.06 -2.74 -2.66
N ALA A 260 -17.20 -1.76 -3.55
CA ALA A 260 -18.02 -0.59 -3.31
C ALA A 260 -19.50 -1.02 -3.37
N HIS A 261 -20.22 -0.74 -2.30
CA HIS A 261 -21.64 -0.98 -2.18
C HIS A 261 -22.32 0.35 -1.89
N ARG A 262 -23.23 0.74 -2.78
CA ARG A 262 -23.94 1.98 -2.66
C ARG A 262 -25.03 1.88 -1.58
N ARG A 263 -25.10 2.87 -0.70
CA ARG A 263 -26.04 2.90 0.43
C ARG A 263 -27.47 3.21 -0.02
N PHE A 264 -27.63 4.06 -1.04
CA PHE A 264 -28.93 4.51 -1.54
C PHE A 264 -29.01 4.47 -3.09
N ARG A 265 -30.22 4.39 -3.64
CA ARG A 265 -30.48 4.58 -5.09
C ARG A 265 -30.51 6.08 -5.39
N MET A 266 -29.86 6.53 -6.48
CA MET A 266 -29.94 7.92 -6.94
C MET A 266 -31.40 8.36 -7.10
N VAL A 267 -31.66 9.59 -6.68
CA VAL A 267 -32.74 10.38 -7.25
C VAL A 267 -32.24 10.90 -8.60
N GLU A 268 -33.04 10.75 -9.65
CA GLU A 268 -32.72 11.27 -10.99
C GLU A 268 -32.47 12.78 -10.93
N GLY A 269 -31.30 13.23 -11.43
CA GLY A 269 -30.96 14.65 -11.55
C GLY A 269 -29.91 15.18 -10.56
N GLU A 270 -29.42 14.38 -9.61
CA GLU A 270 -28.32 14.79 -8.73
C GLU A 270 -26.97 14.69 -9.44
N THR A 271 -26.29 15.83 -9.61
CA THR A 271 -24.95 15.89 -10.17
C THR A 271 -23.94 15.34 -9.16
N SER A 272 -23.05 14.44 -9.61
CA SER A 272 -22.00 13.92 -8.75
C SER A 272 -21.08 15.06 -8.30
N GLY A 273 -20.70 15.10 -7.02
CA GLY A 273 -19.84 16.15 -6.45
C GLY A 273 -18.45 16.28 -7.11
N PHE A 274 -18.12 15.40 -8.05
CA PHE A 274 -16.89 15.44 -8.84
C PHE A 274 -16.82 16.65 -9.79
N THR A 275 -17.95 17.11 -10.33
CA THR A 275 -17.97 18.14 -11.40
C THR A 275 -17.42 19.50 -10.96
N ALA A 276 -17.43 19.80 -9.66
CA ALA A 276 -16.96 21.09 -9.14
C ALA A 276 -15.42 21.16 -8.96
N SER A 277 -14.73 20.02 -8.83
CA SER A 277 -13.32 19.99 -8.41
C SER A 277 -12.37 19.36 -9.44
N PHE A 278 -12.90 18.67 -10.44
CA PHE A 278 -12.11 17.89 -11.38
C PHE A 278 -12.40 18.27 -12.83
N ARG A 279 -11.36 18.28 -13.65
CA ARG A 279 -11.42 18.42 -15.11
C ARG A 279 -10.86 17.16 -15.78
N CYS A 280 -11.04 17.05 -17.08
CA CYS A 280 -10.58 15.89 -17.82
C CYS A 280 -9.19 16.07 -18.42
N GLN A 281 -8.41 14.99 -18.37
CA GLN A 281 -7.30 14.73 -19.27
C GLN A 281 -7.69 13.58 -20.19
N CYS A 282 -7.93 13.90 -21.46
CA CYS A 282 -8.44 12.93 -22.42
C CYS A 282 -7.41 11.86 -22.79
N PHE A 283 -7.92 10.68 -23.10
CA PHE A 283 -7.11 9.62 -23.69
C PHE A 283 -6.73 9.97 -25.13
N PRO A 284 -5.73 9.29 -25.72
CA PRO A 284 -5.42 9.44 -27.13
C PRO A 284 -6.69 9.29 -27.99
N ASP A 285 -6.78 10.09 -29.04
CA ASP A 285 -7.92 10.17 -29.97
C ASP A 285 -9.18 10.84 -29.44
N TRP A 286 -9.14 11.45 -28.25
CA TRP A 286 -10.28 12.20 -27.68
C TRP A 286 -9.90 13.61 -27.24
N GLU A 287 -10.83 14.54 -27.42
CA GLU A 287 -10.70 15.95 -27.08
C GLU A 287 -12.03 16.55 -26.58
N GLY A 288 -11.96 17.82 -26.18
CA GLY A 288 -13.06 18.53 -25.54
C GLY A 288 -12.98 18.49 -24.01
N GLU A 289 -13.72 19.39 -23.36
CA GLU A 289 -13.69 19.59 -21.91
C GLU A 289 -14.03 18.32 -21.11
N GLN A 290 -14.89 17.45 -21.66
CA GLN A 290 -15.34 16.19 -21.09
C GLN A 290 -14.92 14.97 -21.93
N CYS A 291 -13.94 15.13 -22.82
CA CYS A 291 -13.46 14.09 -23.74
C CYS A 291 -14.56 13.52 -24.63
N GLN A 292 -15.52 14.35 -24.99
CA GLN A 292 -16.73 13.96 -25.70
C GLN A 292 -16.56 13.95 -27.22
N LYS A 293 -15.46 14.48 -27.75
CA LYS A 293 -15.20 14.57 -29.19
C LYS A 293 -14.02 13.67 -29.59
N PRO A 294 -14.10 12.93 -30.69
CA PRO A 294 -12.94 12.26 -31.25
C PRO A 294 -12.00 13.27 -31.91
N VAL A 295 -10.69 13.06 -31.79
CA VAL A 295 -9.68 13.85 -32.51
C VAL A 295 -9.73 13.46 -33.98
N PRO A 296 -9.86 14.43 -34.92
CA PRO A 296 -9.83 14.13 -36.34
C PRO A 296 -8.50 13.48 -36.74
N VAL A 297 -8.57 12.32 -37.38
CA VAL A 297 -7.39 11.71 -38.01
C VAL A 297 -7.16 12.46 -39.31
N GLU A 298 -6.11 13.28 -39.38
CA GLU A 298 -5.69 13.83 -40.67
C GLU A 298 -5.24 12.68 -41.57
N PRO A 299 -5.81 12.53 -42.78
CA PRO A 299 -5.33 11.54 -43.72
C PRO A 299 -3.89 11.90 -44.09
N PHE A 300 -2.97 10.98 -43.86
CA PHE A 300 -1.57 11.09 -44.32
C PHE A 300 -1.56 11.42 -45.82
N THR A 301 -1.18 12.66 -46.15
CA THR A 301 -0.85 13.09 -47.52
C THR A 301 0.56 12.68 -47.89
#